data_AF-A0A447QQ01-F1
#
_entry.id   AF-A0A447QQ01-F1
#
_cell.length_a   1.000
_cell.length_b   1.000
_cell.length_c   1.000
_cell.angle_alpha   90.00
_cell.angle_beta   90.00
_cell.angle_gamma   90.00
#
_symmetry.space_group_name_H-M   'P 1'
#
loop_
_entity.id
_entity.type
_entity.pdbx_description
1 polymer ?
#
loop_
_entity_poly.entity_id
_entity_poly.type
_entity_poly.pdbx_seq_one_letter_code
_entity_poly.pdbx_strand_id
1 'polypeptide(L)'
;MQAATVSGGHNLIVAAMDTPDFPCPLPFPFAFKPDELKNYYREWQIVKYNEDVGELHKTDANGNRIRLRFATLLARKPASL
;
A
#
# COMPACT_ATOMS: atom_id res chain seq x y z
N MET A 1 -0.51 5.68 -12.94
CA MET A 1 0.61 4.72 -12.81
C MET A 1 0.53 3.60 -13.84
N GLN A 2 -0.45 2.70 -13.75
CA GLN A 2 -0.51 1.46 -14.57
C GLN A 2 -0.48 1.67 -16.09
N ALA A 3 -1.13 2.72 -16.60
CA ALA A 3 -1.13 3.05 -18.03
C ALA A 3 0.27 3.41 -18.58
N ALA A 4 1.11 4.03 -17.74
CA ALA A 4 2.45 4.49 -18.13
C ALA A 4 3.55 3.44 -17.88
N THR A 5 3.25 2.35 -17.16
CA THR A 5 4.21 1.26 -16.96
C THR A 5 4.33 0.43 -18.23
N VAL A 6 5.55 0.22 -18.70
CA VAL A 6 5.84 -0.63 -19.87
C VAL A 6 5.47 -2.09 -19.62
N SER A 7 5.25 -2.83 -20.70
CA SER A 7 5.00 -4.27 -20.67
C SER A 7 6.11 -5.02 -19.94
N GLY A 8 5.77 -5.94 -19.04
CA GLY A 8 6.74 -6.62 -18.17
C GLY A 8 7.40 -5.74 -17.11
N GLY A 9 7.09 -4.43 -17.05
CA GLY A 9 7.59 -3.49 -16.05
C GLY A 9 6.93 -3.66 -14.68
N HIS A 10 7.46 -2.97 -13.67
CA HIS A 10 7.04 -3.14 -12.28
C HIS A 10 6.57 -1.83 -11.66
N ASN A 11 5.62 -1.94 -10.72
CA ASN A 11 5.30 -0.89 -9.77
C ASN A 11 5.56 -1.40 -8.35
N LEU A 12 6.26 -0.59 -7.55
CA LEU A 12 6.41 -0.76 -6.11
C LEU A 12 5.64 0.38 -5.41
N ILE A 13 4.76 0.02 -4.49
CA ILE A 13 3.96 0.97 -3.70
C ILE A 13 4.03 0.56 -2.23
N VAL A 14 4.28 1.52 -1.35
CA VAL A 14 4.11 1.40 0.10
C VAL A 14 3.29 2.61 0.54
N ALA A 15 2.10 2.39 1.09
CA ALA A 15 1.18 3.48 1.42
C ALA A 15 0.38 3.18 2.68
N ALA A 16 0.02 4.24 3.42
CA ALA A 16 -0.81 4.16 4.60
C ALA A 16 -2.19 3.57 4.31
N MET A 17 -2.74 2.86 5.29
CA MET A 17 -4.09 2.31 5.26
C MET A 17 -4.96 2.87 6.38
N ASP A 18 -6.26 2.77 6.18
CA ASP A 18 -7.29 3.01 7.18
C ASP A 18 -8.16 1.75 7.31
N THR A 19 -7.91 0.95 8.34
CA THR A 19 -8.55 -0.37 8.55
C THR A 19 -9.32 -0.41 9.89
N PRO A 20 -10.32 -1.29 10.04
CA PRO A 20 -11.10 -1.36 11.28
C PRO A 20 -10.26 -1.66 12.54
N ASP A 21 -9.18 -2.44 12.41
CA ASP A 21 -8.30 -2.83 13.51
C ASP A 21 -7.12 -1.87 13.75
N PHE A 22 -6.75 -1.08 12.73
CA PHE A 22 -5.76 -0.01 12.80
C PHE A 22 -6.29 1.22 12.04
N PRO A 23 -7.29 1.94 12.59
CA PRO A 23 -7.84 3.12 11.95
C PRO A 23 -6.76 4.19 11.81
N CYS A 24 -6.74 4.89 10.67
CA CYS A 24 -5.71 5.90 10.39
C CYS A 24 -5.88 7.11 11.34
N PRO A 25 -4.93 7.38 12.24
CA PRO A 25 -5.09 8.42 13.26
C PRO A 25 -4.73 9.82 12.75
N LEU A 26 -4.25 9.93 11.51
CA LEU A 26 -3.78 11.17 10.89
C LEU A 26 -4.73 11.59 9.76
N PRO A 27 -4.90 12.91 9.53
CA PRO A 27 -5.74 13.43 8.46
C PRO A 27 -5.02 13.35 7.11
N PHE A 28 -4.53 12.16 6.74
CA PHE A 28 -4.07 11.95 5.36
C PHE A 28 -5.28 12.14 4.43
N PRO A 29 -5.13 12.87 3.32
CA PRO A 29 -6.23 13.08 2.38
C PRO A 29 -6.67 11.77 1.70
N PHE A 30 -5.84 10.73 1.78
CA PHE A 30 -6.10 9.40 1.27
C PHE A 30 -5.38 8.35 2.11
N ALA A 31 -6.04 7.22 2.33
CA ALA A 31 -5.46 6.00 2.88
C ALA A 31 -6.21 4.80 2.28
N PHE A 32 -5.50 3.73 1.95
CA PHE A 32 -6.12 2.55 1.36
C PHE A 32 -7.03 1.83 2.37
N LYS A 33 -8.16 1.30 1.88
CA LYS A 33 -8.99 0.33 2.60
C LYS A 33 -8.44 -1.10 2.43
N PRO A 34 -8.89 -2.08 3.24
CA PRO A 34 -8.48 -3.47 3.09
C PRO A 34 -8.66 -3.98 1.65
N ASP A 35 -7.64 -4.65 1.14
CA ASP A 35 -7.51 -5.21 -0.22
C ASP A 35 -7.66 -4.21 -1.38
N GLU A 36 -7.82 -2.91 -1.12
CA GLU A 36 -8.09 -1.91 -2.17
C GLU A 36 -6.95 -1.83 -3.19
N LEU A 37 -5.69 -1.75 -2.71
CA LEU A 37 -4.52 -1.69 -3.59
C LEU A 37 -4.33 -2.98 -4.39
N LYS A 38 -4.52 -4.14 -3.75
CA LYS A 38 -4.49 -5.45 -4.42
C LYS A 38 -5.51 -5.53 -5.54
N ASN A 39 -6.73 -5.05 -5.28
CA ASN A 39 -7.82 -5.05 -6.25
C ASN A 39 -7.53 -4.14 -7.45
N TYR A 40 -6.88 -2.99 -7.26
CA TYR A 40 -6.43 -2.15 -8.38
C TYR A 40 -5.42 -2.88 -9.29
N TYR A 41 -4.58 -3.75 -8.73
CA TYR A 41 -3.55 -4.51 -9.45
C TYR A 41 -3.93 -5.97 -9.74
N ARG A 42 -5.21 -6.34 -9.64
CA ARG A 42 -5.66 -7.74 -9.76
C ARG A 42 -5.32 -8.43 -11.08
N GLU A 43 -5.17 -7.66 -12.16
CA GLU A 43 -4.81 -8.17 -13.50
C GLU A 43 -3.29 -8.24 -13.72
N TRP A 44 -2.49 -7.89 -12.70
CA TRP A 44 -1.03 -7.92 -12.75
C TRP A 44 -0.50 -9.12 -11.98
N GLN A 45 0.72 -9.55 -12.28
CA GLN A 45 1.41 -10.53 -11.45
C GLN A 45 1.82 -9.86 -10.14
N ILE A 46 1.18 -10.24 -9.04
CA ILE A 46 1.58 -9.79 -7.70
C ILE A 46 2.80 -10.60 -7.27
N VAL A 47 3.97 -9.94 -7.25
CA VAL A 47 5.25 -10.53 -6.82
C VAL A 47 5.35 -10.51 -5.29
N LYS A 48 4.88 -9.43 -4.66
CA LYS A 48 4.74 -9.31 -3.21
C LYS A 48 3.51 -8.48 -2.88
N TYR A 49 2.73 -8.94 -1.90
CA TYR A 49 1.68 -8.15 -1.28
C TYR A 49 1.57 -8.45 0.22
N ASN A 50 1.47 -7.41 1.03
CA ASN A 50 1.02 -7.50 2.43
C ASN A 50 0.33 -6.21 2.87
N GLU A 51 -0.37 -6.31 4.00
CA GLU A 51 -1.04 -5.19 4.68
C GLU A 51 -0.58 -5.15 6.14
N ASP A 52 0.72 -5.30 6.35
CA ASP A 52 1.30 -5.49 7.68
C ASP A 52 1.23 -4.20 8.52
N VAL A 53 1.22 -4.36 9.83
CA VAL A 53 1.32 -3.23 10.77
C VAL A 53 2.73 -2.66 10.73
N GLY A 54 2.85 -1.37 10.45
CA GLY A 54 4.09 -0.62 10.46
C GLY A 54 4.03 0.59 11.40
N GLU A 55 5.10 1.38 11.37
CA GLU A 55 5.27 2.55 12.22
C GLU A 55 5.74 3.75 11.41
N LEU A 56 5.04 4.87 11.54
CA LEU A 56 5.54 6.16 11.04
C LEU A 56 6.78 6.57 11.82
N HIS A 57 7.62 7.39 11.21
CA HIS A 57 8.70 8.06 11.95
C HIS A 57 8.15 9.10 12.93
N LYS A 58 6.99 9.70 12.64
CA LYS A 58 6.29 10.62 13.54
C LYS A 58 5.84 9.88 14.81
N THR A 59 5.99 10.55 15.95
CA THR A 59 5.57 10.06 17.26
C THR A 59 4.26 10.69 17.74
N ASP A 60 3.59 10.02 18.67
CA ASP A 60 2.43 10.52 19.42
C ASP A 60 2.86 11.46 20.58
N ALA A 61 1.90 11.89 21.40
CA ALA A 61 2.13 12.76 22.55
C ALA A 61 3.00 12.14 23.65
N ASN A 62 3.15 10.80 23.67
CA ASN A 62 3.96 10.06 24.62
C ASN A 62 5.35 9.70 24.07
N GLY A 63 5.67 10.11 22.84
CA GLY A 63 6.94 9.79 22.18
C GLY A 63 6.98 8.42 21.50
N ASN A 64 5.87 7.68 21.44
CA ASN A 64 5.82 6.40 20.73
C ASN A 64 5.58 6.62 19.24
N ARG A 65 6.17 5.79 18.37
CA ARG A 65 5.91 5.85 16.94
C ARG A 65 4.45 5.49 16.65
N ILE A 66 3.83 6.24 15.76
CA ILE A 66 2.43 6.03 15.40
C ILE A 66 2.31 4.75 14.56
N ARG A 67 1.51 3.78 15.05
CA ARG A 67 1.26 2.50 14.38
C ARG A 67 0.02 2.57 13.49
N LEU A 68 0.13 2.01 12.29
CA LEU A 68 -0.98 1.78 11.35
C LEU A 68 -0.60 0.67 10.36
N ARG A 69 -1.56 0.18 9.58
CA ARG A 69 -1.27 -0.75 8.48
C ARG A 69 -0.72 -0.01 7.26
N PHE A 70 0.14 -0.70 6.52
CA PHE A 70 0.64 -0.25 5.22
C PHE A 70 0.35 -1.29 4.16
N ALA A 71 -0.25 -0.87 3.05
CA ALA A 71 -0.33 -1.70 1.86
C ALA A 71 1.03 -1.66 1.15
N THR A 72 1.73 -2.79 1.11
CA THR A 72 3.00 -2.95 0.40
C THR A 72 2.80 -3.86 -0.80
N LEU A 73 2.99 -3.33 -2.00
CA LEU A 73 2.79 -4.05 -3.26
C LEU A 73 4.03 -3.94 -4.14
N LEU A 74 4.55 -5.07 -4.60
CA LEU A 74 5.37 -5.17 -5.80
C LEU A 74 4.57 -5.98 -6.83
N ALA A 75 4.20 -5.35 -7.94
CA ALA A 75 3.45 -6.00 -9.02
C ALA A 75 4.12 -5.78 -10.37
N ARG A 76 4.08 -6.80 -11.22
CA ARG A 76 4.61 -6.79 -12.58
C ARG A 76 3.48 -6.77 -13.61
N LYS A 77 3.55 -5.85 -14.56
CA LYS A 77 2.58 -5.74 -15.66
C LYS A 77 2.72 -6.98 -16.55
N PRO A 78 1.61 -7.61 -16.99
CA PRO A 78 1.68 -8.71 -17.94
C PRO A 78 2.50 -8.32 -19.17
N ALA A 79 3.33 -9.25 -19.63
CA ALA A 79 4.03 -9.08 -20.89
C ALA A 79 3.03 -9.18 -22.05
N SER A 80 3.14 -8.27 -23.01
CA SER A 80 2.47 -8.35 -24.29
C SER A 80 3.19 -9.44 -25.07
N LEU A 81 2.44 -10.37 -25.65
CA LEU A 81 2.97 -11.30 -26.64
C LEU A 81 3.45 -10.55 -27.89
#